data_AF-A0A6N7D046-F1
#
_entry.id   AF-A0A6N7D046-F1
#
_cell.length_a   1.000
_cell.length_b   1.000
_cell.length_c   1.000
_cell.angle_alpha   90.00
_cell.angle_beta   90.00
_cell.angle_gamma   90.00
#
_symmetry.space_group_name_H-M   'P 1'
#
loop_
_entity.id
_entity.type
_entity.pdbx_description
1 polymer ?
#
loop_
_entity_poly.entity_id
_entity_poly.type
_entity_poly.pdbx_seq_one_letter_code
_entity_poly.pdbx_strand_id
1 'polypeptide(L)'
;MTTNPHTLHTTTGRDCSGSGRVWLVAPLCTTAAPTDRPPVRDDLMRTWLPDGDVTYRSSDGRRKTTWAQLHAQFDLVEVTS
;
A
#
# COMPACT_ATOMS: atom_id res chain seq x y z
N MET A 1 8.35 56.75 39.16
CA MET A 1 7.78 56.76 37.80
C MET A 1 6.94 55.51 37.63
N THR A 2 5.66 55.73 37.37
CA THR A 2 4.53 54.86 36.97
C THR A 2 4.98 53.78 35.96
N THR A 3 4.58 52.50 36.00
CA THR A 3 3.21 51.99 35.97
C THR A 3 3.13 50.50 36.37
N ASN A 4 2.11 50.22 37.18
CA ASN A 4 1.35 48.98 37.41
C ASN A 4 0.94 48.23 36.11
N PRO A 5 0.20 47.10 36.14
CA PRO A 5 -0.09 46.10 37.20
C PRO A 5 -0.12 44.65 36.62
N HIS A 6 -0.75 43.73 37.35
CA HIS A 6 -1.55 42.59 36.90
C HIS A 6 -0.92 41.20 37.11
N THR A 7 -1.22 40.51 38.22
CA THR A 7 -2.46 39.74 38.51
C THR A 7 -2.29 38.26 38.14
N LEU A 8 -2.50 37.46 39.17
CA LEU A 8 -2.96 36.07 39.22
C LEU A 8 -2.21 34.95 38.51
N HIS A 9 -1.84 34.01 39.37
CA HIS A 9 -1.91 32.56 39.22
C HIS A 9 -2.85 32.07 38.12
N THR A 10 -2.47 31.01 37.41
CA THR A 10 -3.19 29.72 37.40
C THR A 10 -2.45 28.72 36.49
N THR A 11 -2.10 27.57 37.04
CA THR A 11 -1.72 26.33 36.35
C THR A 11 -2.67 26.02 35.20
N THR A 12 -2.15 25.90 33.97
CA THR A 12 -2.72 25.13 32.83
C THR A 12 -1.67 25.21 31.72
N GLY A 13 -1.19 24.15 31.08
CA GLY A 13 -1.49 22.73 31.17
C GLY A 13 -0.87 22.01 29.97
N ARG A 14 -0.94 20.67 30.06
CA ARG A 14 -1.05 19.71 28.96
C ARG A 14 0.20 19.47 28.09
N ASP A 15 0.74 18.28 28.30
CA ASP A 15 1.60 17.52 27.38
C ASP A 15 1.16 17.64 25.93
N CYS A 16 2.10 18.07 25.08
CA CYS A 16 2.01 17.90 23.64
C CYS A 16 3.32 17.29 23.16
N SER A 17 3.56 16.03 23.52
CA SER A 17 4.46 15.15 22.76
C SER A 17 3.82 14.96 21.38
N GLY A 18 4.04 15.92 20.49
CA GLY A 18 3.60 15.85 19.12
C GLY A 18 4.38 14.77 18.39
N SER A 19 3.90 13.53 18.42
CA SER A 19 4.28 12.54 17.42
C SER A 19 3.88 13.09 16.06
N GLY A 20 4.85 13.69 15.36
CA GLY A 20 4.68 14.18 14.00
C GLY A 20 4.13 13.05 13.14
N ARG A 21 2.98 13.27 12.52
CA ARG A 21 2.40 12.29 11.59
C ARG A 21 3.21 12.36 10.30
N VAL A 22 4.08 11.37 10.10
CA VAL A 22 4.84 11.20 8.86
C VAL A 22 3.95 10.43 7.88
N TRP A 23 3.71 11.00 6.71
CA TRP A 23 3.10 10.30 5.59
C TRP A 23 4.21 9.72 4.72
N LEU A 24 4.38 8.40 4.73
CA LEU A 24 5.27 7.71 3.82
C LEU A 24 4.59 7.66 2.44
N VAL A 25 5.02 8.53 1.53
CA VAL A 25 4.69 8.39 0.11
C VAL A 25 5.60 7.31 -0.45
N ALA A 26 5.04 6.15 -0.77
CA ALA A 26 5.76 5.17 -1.56
C ALA A 26 6.04 5.79 -2.94
N PRO A 27 7.30 5.75 -3.45
CA PRO A 27 7.55 6.13 -4.82
C PRO A 27 6.64 5.26 -5.70
N LEU A 28 5.83 5.90 -6.54
CA LEU A 28 5.04 5.24 -7.56
C LEU A 28 6.04 4.62 -8.55
N CYS A 29 6.51 3.42 -8.23
CA CYS A 29 7.22 2.59 -9.18
C CYS A 29 6.28 2.44 -10.37
N THR A 30 6.66 3.03 -11.50
CA THR A 30 6.22 2.60 -12.81
C THR A 30 6.27 1.08 -12.79
N THR A 31 5.12 0.43 -12.97
CA THR A 31 4.90 -1.00 -12.76
C THR A 31 5.80 -1.84 -13.67
N ALA A 32 7.09 -1.91 -13.36
CA ALA A 32 7.93 -3.00 -13.79
C ALA A 32 7.32 -4.26 -13.17
N ALA A 33 7.15 -5.31 -13.99
CA ALA A 33 6.66 -6.59 -13.48
C ALA A 33 7.45 -6.93 -12.20
N PRO A 34 6.76 -7.22 -11.09
CA PRO A 34 7.44 -7.44 -9.83
C PRO A 34 8.45 -8.59 -10.04
N THR A 35 9.69 -8.36 -9.63
CA THR A 35 10.79 -9.34 -9.81
C THR A 35 10.46 -10.63 -9.07
N ASP A 36 9.82 -10.48 -7.91
CA ASP A 36 9.02 -11.51 -7.28
C ASP A 36 7.71 -11.58 -8.05
N ARG A 37 7.43 -12.69 -8.75
CA ARG A 37 6.15 -12.89 -9.45
C ARG A 37 5.26 -13.74 -8.55
N PRO A 38 4.63 -13.16 -7.51
CA PRO A 38 3.88 -13.96 -6.56
C PRO A 38 2.67 -14.58 -7.27
N PRO A 39 2.19 -15.73 -6.77
CA PRO A 39 0.84 -16.17 -7.03
C PRO A 39 -0.15 -15.02 -6.76
N VAL A 40 -1.07 -14.77 -7.68
CA VAL A 40 -2.11 -13.75 -7.52
C VAL A 40 -3.49 -14.37 -7.64
N ARG A 41 -4.48 -13.78 -7.00
CA ARG A 41 -5.89 -14.16 -7.13
C ARG A 41 -6.68 -13.00 -7.74
N ASP A 42 -7.51 -13.30 -8.72
CA ASP A 42 -8.42 -12.32 -9.31
C ASP A 42 -9.71 -12.14 -8.49
N ASP A 43 -10.52 -11.14 -8.83
CA ASP A 43 -11.83 -10.84 -8.23
C ASP A 43 -12.83 -11.99 -8.41
N LEU A 44 -12.64 -12.83 -9.44
CA LEU A 44 -13.41 -14.05 -9.67
C LEU A 44 -12.90 -15.24 -8.83
N MET A 45 -12.04 -14.98 -7.85
CA MET A 45 -11.43 -15.96 -6.94
C MET A 45 -10.54 -17.01 -7.64
N ARG A 46 -10.13 -16.79 -8.90
CA ARG A 46 -9.20 -17.69 -9.58
C ARG A 46 -7.78 -17.33 -9.22
N THR A 47 -7.02 -18.36 -8.88
CA THR A 47 -5.60 -18.22 -8.59
C THR A 47 -4.80 -18.38 -9.88
N TRP A 48 -3.87 -17.45 -10.11
CA TRP A 48 -2.92 -17.38 -11.20
C TRP A 48 -1.52 -17.57 -10.65
N LEU A 49 -0.79 -18.49 -11.26
CA LEU A 49 0.59 -18.82 -10.93
C LEU A 49 1.52 -18.28 -12.01
N PRO A 50 2.71 -17.80 -11.67
CA PRO A 50 3.72 -17.45 -12.66
C PRO A 50 4.10 -18.68 -13.50
N ASP A 51 4.07 -18.53 -14.83
CA ASP A 51 4.39 -19.57 -15.81
C ASP A 51 5.34 -18.99 -16.86
N GLY A 52 6.58 -18.71 -16.46
CA GLY A 52 7.62 -18.11 -17.32
C GLY A 52 7.81 -16.60 -17.12
N ASP A 53 8.49 -15.94 -18.07
CA ASP A 53 9.05 -14.59 -17.89
C ASP A 53 8.04 -13.44 -17.73
N VAL A 54 6.88 -13.54 -18.37
CA VAL A 54 5.85 -12.48 -18.33
C VAL A 54 4.44 -13.04 -18.29
N THR A 55 4.33 -14.36 -18.21
CA THR A 55 3.10 -15.10 -18.34
C THR A 55 2.69 -15.72 -17.03
N TYR A 56 1.39 -15.71 -16.80
CA TYR A 56 0.71 -16.33 -15.69
C TYR A 56 -0.25 -17.39 -16.25
N ARG A 57 -0.39 -18.48 -15.51
CA ARG A 57 -1.29 -19.58 -15.81
C ARG A 57 -2.31 -19.69 -14.69
N SER A 58 -3.58 -19.89 -15.05
CA SER A 58 -4.61 -20.22 -14.06
C SER A 58 -4.26 -21.53 -13.39
N SER A 59 -4.61 -21.69 -12.11
CA SER A 59 -4.46 -22.93 -11.33
C SER A 59 -5.02 -24.17 -12.05
N ASP A 60 -6.14 -24.03 -12.75
CA ASP A 60 -6.73 -25.08 -13.59
C ASP A 60 -5.90 -25.46 -14.84
N GLY A 61 -4.82 -24.74 -15.12
CA GLY A 61 -3.94 -24.92 -16.28
C GLY A 61 -4.53 -24.51 -17.64
N ARG A 62 -5.83 -24.22 -17.71
CA ARG A 62 -6.56 -23.97 -18.97
C ARG A 62 -6.33 -22.60 -19.59
N ARG A 63 -5.95 -21.62 -18.78
CA ARG A 63 -5.78 -20.23 -19.22
C ARG A 63 -4.35 -19.78 -18.98
N LYS A 64 -3.81 -19.08 -19.97
CA LYS A 64 -2.53 -18.37 -19.88
C LYS A 64 -2.75 -16.94 -20.32
N THR A 65 -2.13 -16.01 -19.61
CA THR A 65 -2.22 -14.59 -19.93
C THR A 65 -0.96 -13.88 -19.45
N THR A 66 -0.77 -12.63 -19.85
CA THR A 66 0.37 -11.82 -19.41
C THR A 66 0.02 -11.01 -18.18
N TRP A 67 1.02 -10.60 -17.39
CA TRP A 67 0.80 -9.73 -16.22
C TRP A 67 0.02 -8.46 -16.55
N ALA A 68 0.38 -7.80 -17.67
CA ALA A 68 -0.29 -6.60 -18.14
C ALA A 68 -1.77 -6.83 -18.47
N GLN A 69 -2.11 -7.97 -19.08
CA GLN A 69 -3.51 -8.32 -19.37
C GLN A 69 -4.28 -8.68 -18.11
N LEU A 70 -3.65 -9.38 -17.16
CA LEU A 70 -4.23 -9.70 -15.86
C LEU A 70 -4.63 -8.43 -15.11
N HIS A 71 -3.71 -7.46 -15.01
CA HIS A 71 -3.98 -6.16 -14.38
C HIS A 71 -5.00 -5.30 -15.11
N ALA A 72 -5.13 -5.47 -16.42
CA ALA A 72 -6.11 -4.72 -17.21
C ALA A 72 -7.53 -5.32 -17.11
N GLN A 73 -7.64 -6.62 -16.86
CA GLN A 73 -8.92 -7.34 -16.87
C GLN A 73 -9.49 -7.61 -15.48
N PHE A 74 -8.63 -7.71 -14.47
CA PHE A 74 -9.01 -8.18 -13.14
C PHE A 74 -8.37 -7.34 -12.04
N ASP A 75 -9.07 -7.24 -10.92
CA ASP A 75 -8.47 -6.76 -9.69
C ASP A 75 -7.69 -7.89 -9.04
N LEU A 76 -6.38 -7.68 -8.88
CA LEU A 76 -5.46 -8.72 -8.41
C LEU A 76 -5.08 -8.48 -6.96
N VAL A 77 -5.12 -9.55 -6.18
CA VAL A 77 -4.54 -9.61 -4.84
C VAL A 77 -3.45 -10.66 -4.80
N GLU A 78 -2.29 -10.31 -4.26
CA GLU A 78 -1.22 -11.28 -4.02
C GLU A 78 -1.69 -12.31 -2.99
N VAL A 79 -1.42 -13.58 -3.25
CA VAL A 79 -1.71 -14.67 -2.30
C VAL A 79 -0.41 -15.30 -1.84
N THR A 80 -0.20 -15.28 -0.53
CA THR A 80 0.90 -16.00 0.10
C THR A 80 0.53 -17.48 0.16
N SER A 81 1.36 -18.34 -0.44
CA SER A 81 1.24 -19.79 -0.29
C SER A 81 1.64 -20.24 1.11
#